data_AF-A0A836P6U2-F1
#
_entry.id   AF-A0A836P6U2-F1
#
_cell.length_a   1.000
_cell.length_b   1.000
_cell.length_c   1.000
_cell.angle_alpha   90.00
_cell.angle_beta   90.00
_cell.angle_gamma   90.00
#
_symmetry.space_group_name_H-M   'P 1'
#
loop_
_entity.id
_entity.type
_entity.pdbx_description
1 polymer ?
#
loop_
_entity_poly.entity_id
_entity_poly.type
_entity_poly.pdbx_seq_one_letter_code
_entity_poly.pdbx_strand_id
1 'polypeptide(L)'
;LIRSLPKVQRRNYVPAPDFGRAFYEAYSVASADDIRGELARFLTKATGTQVAALDFDEEALDTHLLMNLRLRDDDGKVLAESRDLDGLRARFGERAGQAFAARAGRALAAEGLRDFPSTPIPEQVAGEAGVPAYPALVDQGDNAALRIFADRHEAGRAHPRGVRRLLEIALADKIKQARKQLPVSPKTGLLYAAIESQERLRGDLVDAALNAVLADGLGAIRDPGAFAQRRDDAIKRLFGEAMERLQLAESILGAVAELKPLLEAPLMGWARGNLDDMEQQLRALVHAGFLRDTPADALANYPRYLKAMILRTERAKRDPARDQARMLELKPFVDAVEEAAARGLQNREEWQALRWDLEELRVSVFAQELGAKSGVSAKKLSQRVAALRS
;
A
#
# COMPACT_ATOMS: atom_id res chain seq x y z
N LEU A 1 -31.69 -9.95 -30.86
CA LEU A 1 -30.33 -9.79 -31.41
C LEU A 1 -30.33 -9.80 -32.94
N ILE A 2 -30.58 -10.92 -33.65
CA ILE A 2 -30.55 -10.91 -35.14
C ILE A 2 -31.44 -9.83 -35.77
N ARG A 3 -32.64 -9.60 -35.19
CA ARG A 3 -33.56 -8.55 -35.66
C ARG A 3 -33.10 -7.12 -35.39
N SER A 4 -32.20 -6.91 -34.43
CA SER A 4 -31.66 -5.59 -34.08
C SER A 4 -30.44 -5.18 -34.90
N LEU A 5 -29.92 -6.07 -35.75
CA LEU A 5 -28.86 -5.74 -36.70
C LEU A 5 -29.27 -4.61 -37.67
N PRO A 6 -28.31 -3.80 -38.16
CA PRO A 6 -28.54 -2.82 -39.20
C PRO A 6 -29.24 -3.42 -40.43
N LYS A 7 -30.13 -2.63 -41.05
CA LYS A 7 -31.00 -3.10 -42.16
C LYS A 7 -30.22 -3.78 -43.29
N VAL A 8 -29.03 -3.28 -43.61
CA VAL A 8 -28.18 -3.84 -44.69
C VAL A 8 -27.72 -5.26 -44.34
N GLN A 9 -27.24 -5.48 -43.12
CA GLN A 9 -26.77 -6.79 -42.65
C GLN A 9 -27.94 -7.76 -42.42
N ARG A 10 -29.04 -7.28 -41.83
CA ARG A 10 -30.20 -8.10 -41.46
C ARG A 10 -30.85 -8.83 -42.65
N ARG A 11 -30.76 -8.28 -43.87
CA ARG A 11 -31.33 -8.90 -45.09
C ARG A 11 -30.69 -10.24 -45.43
N ASN A 12 -29.47 -10.50 -44.97
CA ASN A 12 -28.74 -11.75 -45.19
C ASN A 12 -29.19 -12.89 -44.26
N TYR A 13 -29.99 -12.56 -43.23
CA TYR A 13 -30.40 -13.49 -42.17
C TYR A 13 -31.92 -13.66 -42.13
N VAL A 14 -32.55 -13.80 -43.30
CA VAL A 14 -34.00 -14.01 -43.45
C VAL A 14 -34.25 -15.46 -43.92
N PRO A 15 -35.03 -16.27 -43.19
CA PRO A 15 -35.79 -15.94 -41.98
C PRO A 15 -34.92 -15.94 -40.70
N ALA A 16 -34.96 -14.84 -39.93
CA ALA A 16 -34.18 -14.71 -38.69
C ALA A 16 -34.42 -15.83 -37.65
N PRO A 17 -35.63 -16.38 -37.48
CA PRO A 17 -35.85 -17.50 -36.56
C PRO A 17 -35.04 -18.76 -36.89
N ASP A 18 -34.78 -19.02 -38.17
CA ASP A 18 -34.07 -20.24 -38.61
C ASP A 18 -32.59 -20.15 -38.25
N PHE A 19 -31.98 -18.98 -38.47
CA PHE A 19 -30.62 -18.68 -38.01
C PHE A 19 -30.51 -18.72 -36.49
N GLY A 20 -31.52 -18.22 -35.77
CA GLY A 20 -31.56 -18.31 -34.31
C GLY A 20 -31.61 -19.75 -33.80
N ARG A 21 -32.39 -20.62 -34.45
CA ARG A 21 -32.47 -22.04 -34.12
C ARG A 21 -31.16 -22.76 -34.41
N ALA A 22 -30.59 -22.54 -35.59
CA ALA A 22 -29.32 -23.13 -35.97
C ALA A 22 -28.16 -22.69 -35.04
N PHE A 23 -28.18 -21.43 -34.59
CA PHE A 23 -27.22 -20.96 -33.58
C PHE A 23 -27.38 -21.70 -32.26
N TYR A 24 -28.61 -21.83 -31.76
CA TYR A 24 -28.90 -22.55 -30.51
C TYR A 24 -28.46 -24.02 -30.56
N GLU A 25 -28.69 -24.70 -31.70
CA GLU A 25 -28.26 -26.08 -31.90
C GLU A 25 -26.73 -26.21 -31.95
N ALA A 26 -26.05 -25.28 -32.62
CA ALA A 26 -24.59 -25.28 -32.77
C ALA A 26 -23.84 -24.87 -31.48
N TYR A 27 -24.48 -24.08 -30.60
CA TYR A 27 -23.92 -23.57 -29.36
C TYR A 27 -24.77 -24.03 -28.16
N SER A 28 -25.03 -25.33 -28.10
CA SER A 28 -25.82 -25.96 -27.02
C SER A 28 -25.08 -26.02 -25.67
N VAL A 29 -23.77 -25.75 -25.67
CA VAL A 29 -22.94 -25.64 -24.47
C VAL A 29 -22.40 -24.21 -24.39
N ALA A 30 -22.69 -23.54 -23.27
CA ALA A 30 -22.23 -22.17 -23.04
C ALA A 30 -20.70 -22.11 -22.95
N SER A 31 -20.09 -21.18 -23.67
CA SER A 31 -18.67 -20.82 -23.50
C SER A 31 -18.53 -19.65 -22.53
N ALA A 32 -17.29 -19.22 -22.29
CA ALA A 32 -17.00 -18.02 -21.48
C ALA A 32 -17.19 -16.69 -22.26
N ASP A 33 -17.46 -16.74 -23.57
CA ASP A 33 -17.60 -15.55 -24.41
C ASP A 33 -19.01 -14.95 -24.35
N ASP A 34 -19.11 -13.63 -24.58
CA ASP A 34 -20.37 -12.92 -24.75
C ASP A 34 -21.17 -13.46 -25.95
N ILE A 35 -22.48 -13.68 -25.75
CA ILE A 35 -23.38 -14.25 -26.76
C ILE A 35 -23.39 -13.47 -28.08
N ARG A 36 -23.17 -12.14 -28.05
CA ARG A 36 -23.08 -11.29 -29.24
C ARG A 36 -21.83 -11.64 -30.04
N GLY A 37 -20.71 -11.91 -29.38
CA GLY A 37 -19.48 -12.34 -30.02
C GLY A 37 -19.63 -13.70 -30.69
N GLU A 38 -20.26 -14.65 -30.01
CA GLU A 38 -20.51 -15.98 -30.56
C GLU A 38 -21.48 -15.95 -31.74
N LEU A 39 -22.59 -15.22 -31.59
CA LEU A 39 -23.59 -15.06 -32.63
C LEU A 39 -23.01 -14.36 -33.87
N ALA A 40 -22.20 -13.31 -33.69
CA ALA A 40 -21.49 -12.63 -34.77
C ALA A 40 -20.61 -13.60 -35.58
N ARG A 41 -19.78 -14.41 -34.89
CA ARG A 41 -18.91 -15.42 -35.51
C ARG A 41 -19.72 -16.46 -36.27
N PHE A 42 -20.82 -16.95 -35.67
CA PHE A 42 -21.70 -17.92 -36.29
C PHE A 42 -22.36 -17.37 -37.57
N LEU A 43 -22.96 -16.19 -37.51
CA LEU A 43 -23.63 -15.56 -38.65
C LEU A 43 -22.65 -15.22 -39.79
N THR A 44 -21.45 -14.79 -39.44
CA THR A 44 -20.37 -14.53 -40.41
C THR A 44 -19.97 -15.83 -41.13
N LYS A 45 -19.80 -16.93 -40.39
CA LYS A 45 -19.49 -18.24 -40.96
C LYS A 45 -20.62 -18.77 -41.84
N ALA A 46 -21.87 -18.55 -41.45
CA ALA A 46 -23.04 -19.08 -42.15
C ALA A 46 -23.32 -18.39 -43.51
N THR A 47 -22.96 -17.11 -43.66
CA THR A 47 -23.34 -16.29 -44.83
C THR A 47 -22.18 -15.61 -45.55
N GLY A 48 -20.97 -15.61 -44.97
CA GLY A 48 -19.81 -14.89 -45.48
C GLY A 48 -19.86 -13.37 -45.28
N THR A 49 -20.97 -12.81 -44.79
CA THR A 49 -21.09 -11.38 -44.46
C THR A 49 -20.50 -11.12 -43.08
N GLN A 50 -19.57 -10.18 -42.97
CA GLN A 50 -18.99 -9.80 -41.68
C GLN A 50 -20.03 -9.14 -40.77
N VAL A 51 -20.13 -9.65 -39.54
CA VAL A 51 -20.93 -9.10 -38.45
C VAL A 51 -20.02 -8.99 -37.22
N ALA A 52 -20.07 -7.85 -36.53
CA ALA A 52 -19.36 -7.63 -35.27
C ALA A 52 -20.33 -7.70 -34.08
N ALA A 53 -19.81 -7.99 -32.88
CA ALA A 53 -20.61 -8.01 -31.66
C ALA A 53 -21.29 -6.66 -31.36
N LEU A 54 -20.63 -5.57 -31.73
CA LEU A 54 -21.11 -4.20 -31.56
C LEU A 54 -22.23 -3.81 -32.55
N ASP A 55 -22.49 -4.62 -33.58
CA ASP A 55 -23.58 -4.37 -34.52
C ASP A 55 -24.95 -4.75 -33.93
N PHE A 56 -24.96 -5.51 -32.82
CA PHE A 56 -26.20 -5.85 -32.12
C PHE A 56 -26.59 -4.75 -31.13
N ASP A 57 -27.78 -4.21 -31.34
CA ASP A 57 -28.44 -3.37 -30.34
C ASP A 57 -29.20 -4.25 -29.35
N GLU A 58 -28.70 -4.28 -28.11
CA GLU A 58 -29.27 -5.04 -26.99
C GLU A 58 -30.33 -4.22 -26.23
N GLU A 59 -30.25 -2.89 -26.28
CA GLU A 59 -31.22 -1.98 -25.68
C GLU A 59 -32.57 -2.05 -26.41
N ALA A 60 -32.55 -2.40 -27.70
CA ALA A 60 -33.75 -2.66 -28.49
C ALA A 60 -34.47 -3.98 -28.16
N LEU A 61 -33.97 -4.81 -27.23
CA LEU A 61 -34.66 -6.04 -26.82
C LEU A 61 -35.82 -5.73 -25.88
N ASP A 62 -36.97 -6.34 -26.15
CA ASP A 62 -38.11 -6.30 -25.23
C ASP A 62 -37.71 -6.85 -23.85
N THR A 63 -38.21 -6.23 -22.79
CA THR A 63 -37.83 -6.55 -21.40
C THR A 63 -38.09 -8.01 -21.00
N HIS A 64 -39.02 -8.70 -21.67
CA HIS A 64 -39.33 -10.12 -21.43
C HIS A 64 -38.29 -11.09 -22.03
N LEU A 65 -37.41 -10.59 -22.91
CA LEU A 65 -36.30 -11.34 -23.49
C LEU A 65 -35.00 -11.19 -22.69
N LEU A 66 -34.96 -10.22 -21.76
CA LEU A 66 -33.84 -10.01 -20.86
C LEU A 66 -33.92 -10.96 -19.66
N MET A 67 -32.76 -11.49 -19.25
CA MET A 67 -32.67 -12.33 -18.06
C MET A 67 -33.15 -11.57 -16.82
N ASN A 68 -33.93 -12.26 -16.00
CA ASN A 68 -34.42 -11.73 -14.74
C ASN A 68 -33.87 -12.59 -13.61
N LEU A 69 -33.18 -11.94 -12.67
CA LEU A 69 -32.43 -12.59 -11.61
C LEU A 69 -33.26 -12.54 -10.33
N ARG A 70 -33.46 -13.69 -9.68
CA ARG A 70 -34.07 -13.79 -8.36
C ARG A 70 -33.02 -14.19 -7.34
N LEU A 71 -32.72 -13.28 -6.43
CA LEU A 71 -31.90 -13.56 -5.26
C LEU A 71 -32.77 -14.22 -4.19
N ARG A 72 -32.33 -15.37 -3.68
CA ARG A 72 -33.02 -16.11 -2.61
C ARG A 72 -32.12 -16.22 -1.39
N ASP A 73 -32.72 -16.34 -0.21
CA ASP A 73 -32.02 -16.73 1.02
C ASP A 73 -31.89 -18.27 1.14
N ASP A 74 -31.27 -18.71 2.25
CA ASP A 74 -31.04 -20.11 2.59
C ASP A 74 -32.35 -20.92 2.73
N ASP A 75 -33.46 -20.26 3.08
CA ASP A 75 -34.79 -20.88 3.20
C ASP A 75 -35.54 -20.89 1.85
N GLY A 76 -34.89 -20.43 0.77
CA GLY A 76 -35.44 -20.36 -0.58
C GLY A 76 -36.40 -19.19 -0.82
N LYS A 77 -36.54 -18.27 0.14
CA LYS A 77 -37.38 -17.08 0.02
C LYS A 77 -36.69 -16.04 -0.86
N VAL A 78 -37.45 -15.46 -1.79
CA VAL A 78 -36.93 -14.42 -2.69
C VAL A 78 -36.71 -13.13 -1.90
N LEU A 79 -35.45 -12.69 -1.81
CA LEU A 79 -35.03 -11.45 -1.17
C LEU A 79 -35.14 -10.25 -2.11
N ALA A 80 -34.81 -10.45 -3.38
CA ALA A 80 -34.88 -9.42 -4.40
C ALA A 80 -35.01 -10.06 -5.79
N GLU A 81 -35.63 -9.32 -6.70
CA GLU A 81 -35.72 -9.66 -8.12
C GLU A 81 -35.29 -8.43 -8.92
N SER A 82 -34.36 -8.61 -9.84
CA SER A 82 -33.80 -7.53 -10.65
C SER A 82 -33.19 -8.09 -11.92
N ARG A 83 -33.12 -7.25 -12.96
CA ARG A 83 -32.33 -7.54 -14.18
C ARG A 83 -30.92 -6.95 -14.12
N ASP A 84 -30.67 -6.09 -13.13
CA ASP A 84 -29.37 -5.50 -12.83
C ASP A 84 -28.64 -6.31 -11.75
N LEU A 85 -27.63 -7.07 -12.17
CA LEU A 85 -26.79 -7.87 -11.29
C LEU A 85 -25.87 -7.00 -10.43
N ASP A 86 -25.35 -5.90 -10.95
CA ASP A 86 -24.43 -5.04 -10.22
C ASP A 86 -25.16 -4.28 -9.11
N GLY A 87 -26.37 -3.82 -9.37
CA GLY A 87 -27.27 -3.28 -8.34
C GLY A 87 -27.72 -4.31 -7.30
N LEU A 88 -27.80 -5.60 -7.65
CA LEU A 88 -27.99 -6.67 -6.65
C LEU A 88 -26.73 -6.88 -5.79
N ARG A 89 -25.54 -6.91 -6.41
CA ARG A 89 -24.25 -7.05 -5.72
C ARG A 89 -23.96 -5.89 -4.79
N ALA A 90 -24.23 -4.65 -5.20
CA ALA A 90 -24.03 -3.47 -4.36
C ALA A 90 -24.91 -3.50 -3.10
N ARG A 91 -26.16 -3.98 -3.21
CA ARG A 91 -27.12 -4.00 -2.10
C ARG A 91 -26.92 -5.18 -1.14
N PHE A 92 -26.55 -6.34 -1.65
CA PHE A 92 -26.54 -7.58 -0.88
C PHE A 92 -25.16 -8.24 -0.77
N GLY A 93 -24.15 -7.76 -1.48
CA GLY A 93 -22.84 -8.40 -1.60
C GLY A 93 -22.09 -8.52 -0.27
N GLU A 94 -22.13 -7.50 0.58
CA GLU A 94 -21.49 -7.53 1.89
C GLU A 94 -22.16 -8.55 2.82
N ARG A 95 -23.50 -8.55 2.87
CA ARG A 95 -24.30 -9.47 3.70
C ARG A 95 -24.21 -10.91 3.20
N ALA A 96 -24.20 -11.11 1.89
CA ALA A 96 -23.96 -12.41 1.26
C ALA A 96 -22.53 -12.90 1.54
N GLY A 97 -21.53 -12.03 1.44
CA GLY A 97 -20.13 -12.35 1.74
C GLY A 97 -19.93 -12.77 3.20
N GLN A 98 -20.57 -12.09 4.15
CA GLN A 98 -20.53 -12.43 5.58
C GLN A 98 -21.22 -13.78 5.89
N ALA A 99 -22.41 -14.03 5.32
CA ALA A 99 -23.13 -15.29 5.49
C ALA A 99 -22.37 -16.48 4.85
N PHE A 100 -21.80 -16.26 3.66
CA PHE A 100 -20.96 -17.21 2.94
C PHE A 100 -19.67 -17.58 3.69
N ALA A 101 -18.97 -16.57 4.24
CA ALA A 101 -17.79 -16.77 5.07
C ALA A 101 -18.10 -17.58 6.34
N ALA A 102 -19.26 -17.36 6.96
CA ALA A 102 -19.70 -18.10 8.13
C ALA A 102 -19.98 -19.60 7.86
N ARG A 103 -20.39 -19.96 6.63
CA ARG A 103 -20.78 -21.32 6.26
C ARG A 103 -19.64 -22.15 5.67
N ALA A 104 -18.87 -21.58 4.74
CA ALA A 104 -17.65 -22.19 4.21
C ALA A 104 -16.51 -22.23 5.25
N GLY A 105 -16.52 -21.31 6.22
CA GLY A 105 -15.45 -21.11 7.19
C GLY A 105 -15.42 -22.04 8.40
N ARG A 106 -16.48 -22.79 8.73
CA ARG A 106 -16.47 -23.53 10.01
C ARG A 106 -15.38 -24.59 10.15
N ALA A 107 -14.88 -25.15 9.04
CA ALA A 107 -13.82 -26.16 9.07
C ALA A 107 -12.40 -25.55 9.01
N LEU A 108 -12.24 -24.34 8.49
CA LEU A 108 -10.93 -23.72 8.24
C LEU A 108 -10.68 -22.48 9.10
N ALA A 109 -11.72 -21.80 9.55
CA ALA A 109 -11.61 -20.62 10.39
C ALA A 109 -11.07 -21.01 11.76
N ALA A 110 -10.15 -20.20 12.25
CA ALA A 110 -9.55 -20.36 13.56
C ALA A 110 -9.33 -18.99 14.17
N GLU A 111 -9.54 -18.87 15.48
CA GLU A 111 -9.39 -17.64 16.24
C GLU A 111 -8.25 -17.82 17.26
N GLY A 112 -7.60 -16.73 17.66
CA GLY A 112 -6.59 -16.78 18.73
C GLY A 112 -5.30 -17.54 18.36
N LEU A 113 -4.96 -17.65 17.08
CA LEU A 113 -3.74 -18.31 16.61
C LEU A 113 -2.51 -17.58 17.14
N ARG A 114 -1.65 -18.33 17.83
CA ARG A 114 -0.32 -17.86 18.27
C ARG A 114 0.82 -18.50 17.48
N ASP A 115 0.50 -19.55 16.73
CA ASP A 115 1.40 -20.26 15.82
C ASP A 115 0.74 -20.37 14.44
N PHE A 116 1.56 -20.56 13.41
CA PHE A 116 1.07 -20.83 12.06
C PHE A 116 0.29 -22.15 12.03
N PRO A 117 -0.87 -22.24 11.34
CA PRO A 117 -1.64 -23.48 11.24
C PRO A 117 -0.77 -24.65 10.78
N SER A 118 -0.96 -25.85 11.35
CA SER A 118 -0.19 -27.04 10.97
C SER A 118 -0.51 -27.56 9.57
N THR A 119 -1.64 -27.12 9.01
CA THR A 119 -2.08 -27.42 7.65
C THR A 119 -1.85 -26.23 6.72
N PRO A 120 -1.48 -26.47 5.45
CA PRO A 120 -1.39 -25.39 4.46
C PRO A 120 -2.74 -24.67 4.27
N ILE A 121 -2.66 -23.35 4.13
CA ILE A 121 -3.79 -22.46 3.87
C ILE A 121 -3.95 -22.34 2.34
N PRO A 122 -4.98 -22.93 1.73
CA PRO A 122 -5.18 -22.82 0.28
C PRO A 122 -5.38 -21.36 -0.16
N GLU A 123 -4.97 -21.02 -1.37
CA GLU A 123 -5.23 -19.68 -1.93
C GLU A 123 -6.71 -19.42 -2.14
N GLN A 124 -7.46 -20.47 -2.45
CA GLN A 124 -8.87 -20.43 -2.78
C GLN A 124 -9.50 -21.75 -2.36
N VAL A 125 -10.71 -21.69 -1.84
CA VAL A 125 -11.55 -22.86 -1.58
C VAL A 125 -12.86 -22.74 -2.35
N ALA A 126 -13.43 -23.88 -2.71
CA ALA A 126 -14.79 -23.90 -3.25
C ALA A 126 -15.76 -23.47 -2.16
N GLY A 127 -16.45 -22.35 -2.38
CA GLY A 127 -17.53 -21.93 -1.52
C GLY A 127 -18.87 -22.51 -1.97
N GLU A 128 -19.94 -22.13 -1.27
CA GLU A 128 -21.29 -22.57 -1.61
C GLU A 128 -21.69 -22.11 -3.02
N ALA A 129 -22.44 -22.97 -3.73
CA ALA A 129 -22.86 -22.77 -5.13
C ALA A 129 -21.72 -22.59 -6.18
N GLY A 130 -20.49 -23.01 -5.86
CA GLY A 130 -19.35 -22.94 -6.78
C GLY A 130 -18.67 -21.58 -6.86
N VAL A 131 -19.08 -20.62 -6.03
CA VAL A 131 -18.40 -19.32 -5.90
C VAL A 131 -17.15 -19.50 -5.05
N PRO A 132 -15.98 -18.99 -5.48
CA PRO A 132 -14.77 -19.15 -4.70
C PRO A 132 -14.70 -18.29 -3.44
N ALA A 133 -14.03 -18.81 -2.41
CA ALA A 133 -13.70 -18.08 -1.19
C ALA A 133 -12.18 -18.02 -0.99
N TYR A 134 -11.69 -17.01 -0.27
CA TYR A 134 -10.27 -16.71 -0.14
C TYR A 134 -9.83 -16.70 1.34
N PRO A 135 -9.23 -17.78 1.84
CA PRO A 135 -8.71 -17.83 3.21
C PRO A 135 -7.49 -16.91 3.40
N ALA A 136 -7.45 -16.20 4.52
CA ALA A 136 -6.35 -15.34 4.91
C ALA A 136 -6.17 -15.24 6.42
N LEU A 137 -4.91 -15.05 6.85
CA LEU A 137 -4.59 -14.74 8.23
C LEU A 137 -4.84 -13.25 8.48
N VAL A 138 -5.41 -12.92 9.62
CA VAL A 138 -5.79 -11.56 10.00
C VAL A 138 -5.12 -11.23 11.32
N ASP A 139 -4.47 -10.07 11.39
CA ASP A 139 -3.93 -9.55 12.64
C ASP A 139 -5.05 -9.10 13.57
N GLN A 140 -5.08 -9.60 14.82
CA GLN A 140 -6.01 -9.21 15.88
C GLN A 140 -5.31 -8.46 17.05
N GLY A 141 -4.06 -8.04 16.86
CA GLY A 141 -3.26 -7.33 17.86
C GLY A 141 -2.39 -8.27 18.70
N ASP A 142 -2.99 -9.14 19.51
CA ASP A 142 -2.24 -10.04 20.40
C ASP A 142 -2.02 -11.45 19.83
N ASN A 143 -2.74 -11.77 18.75
CA ASN A 143 -2.79 -13.04 18.06
C ASN A 143 -3.30 -12.82 16.62
N ALA A 144 -3.40 -13.89 15.84
CA ALA A 144 -4.00 -13.86 14.51
C ALA A 144 -5.27 -14.73 14.45
N ALA A 145 -6.11 -14.49 13.46
CA ALA A 145 -7.22 -15.37 13.10
C ALA A 145 -7.10 -15.82 11.64
N LEU A 146 -7.50 -17.05 11.34
CA LEU A 146 -7.73 -17.50 9.97
C LEU A 146 -9.19 -17.20 9.61
N ARG A 147 -9.41 -16.30 8.64
CA ARG A 147 -10.73 -15.91 8.16
C ARG A 147 -10.90 -16.22 6.68
N ILE A 148 -12.15 -16.38 6.25
CA ILE A 148 -12.51 -16.55 4.85
C ILE A 148 -13.11 -15.24 4.33
N PHE A 149 -12.58 -14.76 3.21
CA PHE A 149 -13.06 -13.56 2.53
C PHE A 149 -13.77 -13.93 1.23
N ALA A 150 -14.78 -13.14 0.85
CA ALA A 150 -15.42 -13.26 -0.45
C ALA A 150 -14.61 -12.56 -1.56
N ASP A 151 -13.81 -11.55 -1.21
CA ASP A 151 -12.96 -10.80 -2.15
C ASP A 151 -11.49 -11.21 -2.05
N ARG A 152 -10.87 -11.48 -3.20
CA ARG A 152 -9.45 -11.87 -3.29
C ARG A 152 -8.52 -10.75 -2.85
N HIS A 153 -8.84 -9.50 -3.17
CA HIS A 153 -7.96 -8.36 -2.87
C HIS A 153 -7.97 -8.06 -1.37
N GLU A 154 -9.11 -8.16 -0.71
CA GLU A 154 -9.24 -8.03 0.74
C GLU A 154 -8.43 -9.10 1.47
N ALA A 155 -8.56 -10.38 1.06
CA ALA A 155 -7.75 -11.47 1.58
C ALA A 155 -6.25 -11.19 1.38
N GLY A 156 -5.86 -10.70 0.20
CA GLY A 156 -4.48 -10.37 -0.15
C GLY A 156 -3.89 -9.23 0.70
N ARG A 157 -4.70 -8.25 1.13
CA ARG A 157 -4.27 -7.18 2.05
C ARG A 157 -4.20 -7.65 3.50
N ALA A 158 -5.09 -8.55 3.92
CA ALA A 158 -5.16 -9.04 5.29
C ALA A 158 -4.06 -10.08 5.59
N HIS A 159 -3.90 -11.07 4.70
CA HIS A 159 -3.01 -12.23 4.88
C HIS A 159 -1.59 -11.88 5.36
N PRO A 160 -0.81 -11.01 4.67
CA PRO A 160 0.56 -10.70 5.08
C PRO A 160 0.63 -10.07 6.49
N ARG A 161 -0.41 -9.35 6.92
CA ARG A 161 -0.47 -8.76 8.28
C ARG A 161 -0.64 -9.84 9.34
N GLY A 162 -1.51 -10.82 9.11
CA GLY A 162 -1.67 -11.96 10.00
C GLY A 162 -0.41 -12.84 10.07
N VAL A 163 0.23 -13.10 8.92
CA VAL A 163 1.54 -13.80 8.86
C VAL A 163 2.59 -13.04 9.68
N ARG A 164 2.67 -11.72 9.50
CA ARG A 164 3.58 -10.86 10.26
C ARG A 164 3.34 -10.97 11.76
N ARG A 165 2.09 -10.90 12.22
CA ARG A 165 1.73 -11.06 13.64
C ARG A 165 2.25 -12.37 14.22
N LEU A 166 2.06 -13.47 13.51
CA LEU A 166 2.55 -14.79 13.94
C LEU A 166 4.08 -14.85 13.97
N LEU A 167 4.78 -14.24 13.00
CA LEU A 167 6.24 -14.12 13.03
C LEU A 167 6.72 -13.27 14.22
N GLU A 168 6.05 -12.17 14.53
CA GLU A 168 6.36 -11.33 15.69
C GLU A 168 6.22 -12.11 17.01
N ILE A 169 5.16 -12.93 17.14
CA ILE A 169 4.96 -13.82 18.29
C ILE A 169 6.09 -14.86 18.37
N ALA A 170 6.38 -15.54 17.26
CA ALA A 170 7.42 -16.57 17.20
C ALA A 170 8.84 -16.02 17.44
N LEU A 171 9.08 -14.74 17.14
CA LEU A 171 10.37 -14.06 17.30
C LEU A 171 10.50 -13.31 18.64
N ALA A 172 9.48 -13.33 19.51
CA ALA A 172 9.43 -12.51 20.73
C ALA A 172 10.68 -12.62 21.62
N ASP A 173 11.15 -13.85 21.87
CA ASP A 173 12.36 -14.08 22.67
C ASP A 173 13.63 -13.55 21.99
N LYS A 174 13.71 -13.66 20.66
CA LYS A 174 14.84 -13.14 19.87
C LYS A 174 14.85 -11.63 19.80
N ILE A 175 13.68 -11.01 19.70
CA ILE A 175 13.52 -9.55 19.82
C ILE A 175 13.98 -9.08 21.20
N LYS A 176 13.52 -9.73 22.27
CA LYS A 176 13.94 -9.42 23.65
C LYS A 176 15.46 -9.61 23.84
N GLN A 177 16.03 -10.68 23.29
CA GLN A 177 17.46 -10.94 23.32
C GLN A 177 18.25 -9.86 22.59
N ALA A 178 17.86 -9.50 21.36
CA ALA A 178 18.50 -8.45 20.56
C ALA A 178 18.48 -7.10 21.29
N ARG A 179 17.33 -6.72 21.86
CA ARG A 179 17.21 -5.50 22.68
C ARG A 179 18.12 -5.51 23.90
N LYS A 180 18.41 -6.66 24.50
CA LYS A 180 19.34 -6.75 25.65
C LYS A 180 20.80 -6.69 25.20
N GLN A 181 21.13 -7.28 24.06
CA GLN A 181 22.50 -7.46 23.59
C GLN A 181 23.02 -6.29 22.74
N LEU A 182 22.14 -5.42 22.25
CA LEU A 182 22.55 -4.27 21.42
C LEU A 182 23.53 -3.36 22.20
N PRO A 183 24.77 -3.16 21.70
CA PRO A 183 25.82 -2.45 22.41
C PRO A 183 25.70 -0.93 22.25
N VAL A 184 24.57 -0.36 22.67
CA VAL A 184 24.37 1.09 22.67
C VAL A 184 25.31 1.75 23.67
N SER A 185 26.16 2.66 23.18
CA SER A 185 27.08 3.42 24.03
C SER A 185 26.33 4.39 24.96
N PRO A 186 26.87 4.73 26.15
CA PRO A 186 26.26 5.73 27.03
C PRO A 186 26.07 7.09 26.36
N LYS A 187 27.03 7.50 25.50
CA LYS A 187 26.94 8.73 24.71
C LYS A 187 25.74 8.69 23.77
N THR A 188 25.59 7.61 23.00
CA THR A 188 24.46 7.43 22.07
C THR A 188 23.13 7.45 22.82
N GLY A 189 23.06 6.78 23.97
CA GLY A 189 21.89 6.80 24.84
C GLY A 189 21.51 8.20 25.32
N LEU A 190 22.49 9.00 25.75
CA LEU A 190 22.26 10.38 26.20
C LEU A 190 21.83 11.31 25.06
N LEU A 191 22.41 11.16 23.87
CA LEU A 191 22.01 11.95 22.70
C LEU A 191 20.56 11.66 22.29
N TYR A 192 20.15 10.40 22.34
CA TYR A 192 18.78 10.01 22.05
C TYR A 192 17.81 10.43 23.17
N ALA A 193 18.26 10.46 24.44
CA ALA A 193 17.49 10.92 25.59
C ALA A 193 16.93 12.35 25.42
N ALA A 194 17.60 13.18 24.62
CA ALA A 194 17.17 14.54 24.28
C ALA A 194 16.09 14.60 23.18
N ILE A 195 15.63 13.46 22.67
CA ILE A 195 14.59 13.31 21.64
C ILE A 195 13.44 12.46 22.19
N GLU A 196 13.76 11.31 22.79
CA GLU A 196 12.84 10.37 23.42
C GLU A 196 13.55 9.66 24.58
N SER A 197 12.90 8.74 25.30
CA SER A 197 13.53 8.02 26.42
C SER A 197 14.70 7.13 25.98
N GLN A 198 15.77 7.10 26.78
CA GLN A 198 16.95 6.25 26.52
C GLN A 198 16.58 4.76 26.44
N GLU A 199 15.59 4.32 27.20
CA GLU A 199 15.09 2.94 27.21
C GLU A 199 14.44 2.56 25.88
N ARG A 200 13.87 3.52 25.14
CA ARG A 200 13.23 3.28 23.85
C ARG A 200 14.20 3.08 22.70
N LEU A 201 15.43 3.63 22.78
CA LEU A 201 16.42 3.52 21.70
C LEU A 201 16.64 2.08 21.22
N ARG A 202 16.89 1.14 22.15
CA ARG A 202 17.09 -0.27 21.77
C ARG A 202 15.82 -0.90 21.20
N GLY A 203 14.65 -0.48 21.68
CA GLY A 203 13.36 -0.91 21.17
C GLY A 203 13.18 -0.47 19.72
N ASP A 204 13.32 0.83 19.46
CA ASP A 204 13.17 1.43 18.13
C ASP A 204 14.14 0.83 17.10
N LEU A 205 15.40 0.61 17.48
CA LEU A 205 16.40 -0.01 16.59
C LEU A 205 16.05 -1.45 16.22
N VAL A 206 15.58 -2.24 17.19
CA VAL A 206 15.19 -3.64 16.94
C VAL A 206 13.86 -3.72 16.19
N ASP A 207 12.92 -2.81 16.45
CA ASP A 207 11.65 -2.72 15.74
C ASP A 207 11.89 -2.31 14.27
N ALA A 208 12.79 -1.35 14.03
CA ALA A 208 13.24 -0.97 12.68
C ALA A 208 13.91 -2.14 11.94
N ALA A 209 14.75 -2.90 12.65
CA ALA A 209 15.39 -4.08 12.09
C ALA A 209 14.38 -5.18 11.73
N LEU A 210 13.38 -5.39 12.59
CA LEU A 210 12.29 -6.33 12.33
C LEU A 210 11.46 -5.89 11.12
N ASN A 211 11.15 -4.60 11.01
CA ASN A 211 10.48 -4.02 9.84
C ASN A 211 11.23 -4.32 8.55
N ALA A 212 12.55 -4.15 8.53
CA ALA A 212 13.37 -4.42 7.36
C ALA A 212 13.45 -5.92 7.04
N VAL A 213 13.67 -6.77 8.05
CA VAL A 213 13.77 -8.22 7.86
C VAL A 213 12.45 -8.82 7.36
N LEU A 214 11.31 -8.26 7.76
CA LEU A 214 9.95 -8.72 7.43
C LEU A 214 9.21 -7.88 6.37
N ALA A 215 9.90 -6.98 5.66
CA ALA A 215 9.26 -6.03 4.75
C ALA A 215 8.41 -6.69 3.66
N ASP A 216 8.97 -7.71 3.00
CA ASP A 216 8.39 -8.31 1.79
C ASP A 216 8.15 -9.82 1.91
N GLY A 217 7.42 -10.35 0.92
CA GLY A 217 7.23 -11.78 0.69
C GLY A 217 6.25 -12.48 1.63
N LEU A 218 5.69 -11.79 2.62
CA LEU A 218 4.79 -12.40 3.61
C LEU A 218 3.47 -12.88 3.01
N GLY A 219 3.01 -12.28 1.89
CA GLY A 219 1.78 -12.67 1.22
C GLY A 219 1.81 -14.07 0.60
N ALA A 220 3.01 -14.62 0.34
CA ALA A 220 3.22 -15.93 -0.25
C ALA A 220 3.30 -17.06 0.80
N ILE A 221 3.37 -16.73 2.09
CA ILE A 221 3.59 -17.71 3.17
C ILE A 221 2.25 -18.36 3.54
N ARG A 222 1.95 -19.48 2.89
CA ARG A 222 0.70 -20.22 3.06
C ARG A 222 0.87 -21.62 3.63
N ASP A 223 2.10 -22.10 3.78
CA ASP A 223 2.39 -23.40 4.37
C ASP A 223 3.31 -23.30 5.60
N PRO A 224 3.24 -24.29 6.53
CA PRO A 224 4.04 -24.25 7.76
C PRO A 224 5.56 -24.28 7.51
N GLY A 225 6.00 -24.91 6.42
CA GLY A 225 7.41 -25.00 6.05
C GLY A 225 7.97 -23.65 5.62
N ALA A 226 7.27 -22.94 4.74
CA ALA A 226 7.62 -21.57 4.33
C ALA A 226 7.60 -20.61 5.53
N PHE A 227 6.65 -20.76 6.46
CA PHE A 227 6.62 -19.96 7.68
C PHE A 227 7.86 -20.24 8.56
N ALA A 228 8.19 -21.51 8.80
CA ALA A 228 9.37 -21.90 9.57
C ALA A 228 10.67 -21.40 8.93
N GLN A 229 10.81 -21.52 7.61
CA GLN A 229 11.95 -20.99 6.87
C GLN A 229 12.07 -19.47 7.03
N ARG A 230 10.96 -18.74 6.84
CA ARG A 230 10.95 -17.28 7.01
C ARG A 230 11.32 -16.87 8.43
N ARG A 231 10.81 -17.57 9.44
CA ARG A 231 11.16 -17.37 10.85
C ARG A 231 12.65 -17.58 11.07
N ASP A 232 13.20 -18.70 10.62
CA ASP A 232 14.60 -19.04 10.86
C ASP A 232 15.57 -18.09 10.14
N ASP A 233 15.21 -17.63 8.95
CA ASP A 233 15.95 -16.59 8.24
C ASP A 233 15.88 -15.24 8.97
N ALA A 234 14.72 -14.89 9.53
CA ALA A 234 14.58 -13.69 10.35
C ALA A 234 15.41 -13.77 11.62
N ILE A 235 15.46 -14.92 12.30
CA ILE A 235 16.31 -15.15 13.48
C ILE A 235 17.78 -14.89 13.16
N LYS A 236 18.27 -15.38 12.01
CA LYS A 236 19.68 -15.21 11.60
C LYS A 236 20.01 -13.75 11.28
N ARG A 237 19.08 -13.01 10.68
CA ARG A 237 19.32 -11.65 10.16
C ARG A 237 19.07 -10.55 11.19
N LEU A 238 18.13 -10.73 12.12
CA LEU A 238 17.62 -9.68 13.01
C LEU A 238 18.72 -8.92 13.75
N PHE A 239 19.68 -9.62 14.34
CA PHE A 239 20.72 -8.96 15.14
C PHE A 239 21.71 -8.17 14.27
N GLY A 240 22.07 -8.69 13.09
CA GLY A 240 22.93 -7.99 12.13
C GLY A 240 22.28 -6.70 11.64
N GLU A 241 21.01 -6.77 11.24
CA GLU A 241 20.24 -5.59 10.82
C GLU A 241 20.13 -4.56 11.96
N ALA A 242 19.91 -4.99 13.20
CA ALA A 242 19.85 -4.10 14.35
C ALA A 242 21.20 -3.41 14.64
N MET A 243 22.32 -4.08 14.38
CA MET A 243 23.67 -3.49 14.46
C MET A 243 23.90 -2.44 13.37
N GLU A 244 23.49 -2.70 12.13
CA GLU A 244 23.56 -1.72 11.04
C GLU A 244 22.71 -0.48 11.35
N ARG A 245 21.50 -0.67 11.88
CA ARG A 245 20.64 0.42 12.34
C ARG A 245 21.27 1.21 13.50
N LEU A 246 21.96 0.54 14.43
CA LEU A 246 22.69 1.22 15.51
C LEU A 246 23.78 2.13 14.94
N GLN A 247 24.61 1.64 14.00
CA GLN A 247 25.67 2.44 13.39
C GLN A 247 25.11 3.68 12.67
N LEU A 248 24.01 3.51 11.93
CA LEU A 248 23.32 4.62 11.29
C LEU A 248 22.78 5.63 12.32
N ALA A 249 22.14 5.14 13.39
CA ALA A 249 21.64 5.99 14.46
C ALA A 249 22.76 6.77 15.15
N GLU A 250 23.94 6.18 15.37
CA GLU A 250 25.09 6.87 15.93
C GLU A 250 25.60 7.99 15.02
N SER A 251 25.64 7.74 13.70
CA SER A 251 25.98 8.78 12.71
C SER A 251 24.96 9.93 12.73
N ILE A 252 23.66 9.61 12.74
CA ILE A 252 22.59 10.60 12.78
C ILE A 252 22.65 11.42 14.07
N LEU A 253 22.68 10.76 15.23
CA LEU A 253 22.69 11.43 16.53
C LEU A 253 23.96 12.26 16.73
N GLY A 254 25.10 11.81 16.20
CA GLY A 254 26.32 12.60 16.16
C GLY A 254 26.15 13.91 15.39
N ALA A 255 25.57 13.85 14.19
CA ALA A 255 25.30 15.04 13.38
C ALA A 255 24.25 15.96 14.02
N VAL A 256 23.23 15.41 14.70
CA VAL A 256 22.27 16.21 15.47
C VAL A 256 22.95 16.93 16.64
N ALA A 257 23.86 16.26 17.34
CA ALA A 257 24.61 16.84 18.45
C ALA A 257 25.54 17.99 18.00
N GLU A 258 26.08 17.90 16.78
CA GLU A 258 26.85 18.97 16.16
C GLU A 258 25.96 20.14 15.69
N LEU A 259 24.81 19.83 15.10
CA LEU A 259 23.89 20.83 14.54
C LEU A 259 23.17 21.66 15.61
N LYS A 260 22.71 21.05 16.71
CA LYS A 260 21.89 21.73 17.74
C LYS A 260 22.54 23.03 18.27
N PRO A 261 23.82 23.04 18.71
CA PRO A 261 24.47 24.27 19.17
C PRO A 261 24.61 25.34 18.08
N LEU A 262 24.68 24.95 16.79
CA LEU A 262 24.77 25.90 15.68
C LEU A 262 23.46 26.65 15.45
N LEU A 263 22.32 26.05 15.84
CA LEU A 263 20.99 26.66 15.81
C LEU A 263 20.73 27.55 17.03
N GLU A 264 21.36 27.28 18.18
CA GLU A 264 21.19 28.07 19.40
C GLU A 264 22.01 29.38 19.43
N ALA A 265 23.02 29.52 18.57
CA ALA A 265 23.91 30.68 18.58
C ALA A 265 23.13 32.00 18.31
N PRO A 266 23.28 33.04 19.16
CA PRO A 266 22.53 34.28 19.02
C PRO A 266 23.05 35.03 17.79
N LEU A 267 22.35 34.89 16.68
CA LEU A 267 22.63 35.69 15.51
C LEU A 267 22.00 37.07 15.75
N MET A 268 22.71 37.93 16.49
CA MET A 268 22.31 39.34 16.64
C MET A 268 22.18 39.97 15.25
N GLY A 269 20.99 40.48 14.92
CA GLY A 269 20.67 41.06 13.61
C GLY A 269 20.22 40.06 12.53
N TRP A 270 19.90 38.81 12.91
CA TRP A 270 19.54 37.74 11.97
C TRP A 270 18.06 37.60 11.71
N ALA A 271 17.73 37.16 10.49
CA ALA A 271 16.38 36.83 10.09
C ALA A 271 15.91 35.59 10.87
N ARG A 272 15.16 35.82 11.96
CA ARG A 272 14.53 34.78 12.79
C ARG A 272 13.86 33.67 11.96
N GLY A 273 13.29 34.03 10.80
CA GLY A 273 12.68 33.07 9.88
C GLY A 273 13.63 31.99 9.32
N ASN A 274 14.91 32.30 9.09
CA ASN A 274 15.88 31.30 8.65
C ASN A 274 16.16 30.27 9.74
N LEU A 275 16.23 30.73 11.00
CA LEU A 275 16.34 29.84 12.16
C LEU A 275 15.16 28.90 12.22
N ASP A 276 13.97 29.51 12.20
CA ASP A 276 12.72 28.80 12.42
C ASP A 276 12.53 27.71 11.36
N ASP A 277 12.90 27.98 10.10
CA ASP A 277 12.91 26.99 9.02
C ASP A 277 13.89 25.83 9.28
N MET A 278 15.11 26.10 9.74
CA MET A 278 16.09 25.05 10.06
C MET A 278 15.67 24.22 11.29
N GLU A 279 15.16 24.87 12.34
CA GLU A 279 14.64 24.22 13.54
C GLU A 279 13.40 23.36 13.21
N GLN A 280 12.55 23.84 12.32
CA GLN A 280 11.39 23.09 11.84
C GLN A 280 11.81 21.90 10.99
N GLN A 281 12.77 22.05 10.07
CA GLN A 281 13.34 20.94 9.31
C GLN A 281 13.94 19.88 10.24
N LEU A 282 14.71 20.29 11.27
CA LEU A 282 15.30 19.37 12.22
C LEU A 282 14.22 18.59 12.99
N ARG A 283 13.18 19.27 13.49
CA ARG A 283 12.05 18.62 14.18
C ARG A 283 11.27 17.66 13.27
N ALA A 284 11.16 17.98 11.99
CA ALA A 284 10.47 17.13 11.01
C ALA A 284 11.28 15.89 10.60
N LEU A 285 12.61 15.90 10.76
CA LEU A 285 13.47 14.73 10.55
C LEU A 285 13.63 13.92 11.85
N VAL A 286 13.88 14.59 12.96
CA VAL A 286 14.29 13.97 14.22
C VAL A 286 13.20 14.20 15.28
N HIS A 287 12.29 13.23 15.34
CA HIS A 287 11.17 13.18 16.28
C HIS A 287 11.14 11.84 17.03
N ALA A 288 10.36 11.72 18.10
CA ALA A 288 10.14 10.44 18.78
C ALA A 288 9.70 9.34 17.77
N GLY A 289 10.34 8.18 17.79
CA GLY A 289 10.09 7.09 16.83
C GLY A 289 10.76 7.19 15.45
N PHE A 290 11.50 8.26 15.12
CA PHE A 290 12.03 8.46 13.76
C PHE A 290 12.93 7.31 13.26
N LEU A 291 13.67 6.64 14.15
CA LEU A 291 14.51 5.49 13.81
C LEU A 291 13.70 4.26 13.39
N ARG A 292 12.47 4.11 13.91
CA ARG A 292 11.56 2.99 13.64
C ARG A 292 10.66 3.25 12.44
N ASP A 293 10.11 4.45 12.37
CA ASP A 293 8.96 4.76 11.51
C ASP A 293 9.39 5.37 10.16
N THR A 294 10.61 5.89 10.03
CA THR A 294 11.14 6.42 8.77
C THR A 294 11.48 5.28 7.80
N PRO A 295 11.08 5.37 6.51
CA PRO A 295 11.52 4.43 5.48
C PRO A 295 13.04 4.26 5.44
N ALA A 296 13.53 3.02 5.28
CA ALA A 296 14.96 2.72 5.42
C ALA A 296 15.84 3.47 4.40
N ASP A 297 15.34 3.65 3.18
CA ASP A 297 15.99 4.41 2.12
C ASP A 297 16.07 5.91 2.46
N ALA A 298 15.01 6.48 3.03
CA ALA A 298 15.01 7.85 3.52
C ALA A 298 15.94 8.04 4.72
N LEU A 299 15.89 7.15 5.72
CA LEU A 299 16.70 7.21 6.94
C LEU A 299 18.19 7.11 6.63
N ALA A 300 18.59 6.29 5.64
CA ALA A 300 19.98 6.18 5.19
C ALA A 300 20.55 7.51 4.67
N ASN A 301 19.70 8.44 4.25
CA ASN A 301 20.10 9.77 3.77
C ASN A 301 20.22 10.82 4.88
N TYR A 302 19.75 10.55 6.10
CA TYR A 302 19.76 11.53 7.19
C TYR A 302 21.14 12.11 7.51
N PRO A 303 22.24 11.32 7.56
CA PRO A 303 23.57 11.90 7.75
C PRO A 303 23.92 12.96 6.71
N ARG A 304 23.51 12.75 5.45
CA ARG A 304 23.72 13.71 4.36
C ARG A 304 22.84 14.95 4.51
N TYR A 305 21.56 14.78 4.87
CA TYR A 305 20.65 15.91 5.12
C TYR A 305 21.11 16.77 6.30
N LEU A 306 21.50 16.16 7.41
CA LEU A 306 22.01 16.87 8.58
C LEU A 306 23.33 17.59 8.27
N LYS A 307 24.24 16.96 7.50
CA LYS A 307 25.46 17.62 7.02
C LYS A 307 25.15 18.83 6.11
N ALA A 308 24.12 18.73 5.26
CA ALA A 308 23.66 19.86 4.45
C ALA A 308 23.14 21.00 5.33
N MET A 309 22.41 20.69 6.42
CA MET A 309 21.96 21.68 7.40
C MET A 309 23.14 22.35 8.12
N ILE A 310 24.15 21.60 8.53
CA ILE A 310 25.38 22.16 9.14
C ILE A 310 26.04 23.14 8.17
N LEU A 311 26.30 22.75 6.91
CA LEU A 311 26.87 23.65 5.90
C LEU A 311 26.00 24.88 5.65
N ARG A 312 24.68 24.71 5.67
CA ARG A 312 23.73 25.82 5.55
C ARG A 312 23.87 26.80 6.71
N THR A 313 23.95 26.33 7.96
CA THR A 313 24.12 27.21 9.13
C THR A 313 25.42 28.02 9.05
N GLU A 314 26.52 27.40 8.61
CA GLU A 314 27.81 28.09 8.43
C GLU A 314 27.76 29.14 7.32
N ARG A 315 27.10 28.84 6.20
CA ARG A 315 26.92 29.77 5.07
C ARG A 315 25.98 30.91 5.43
N ALA A 316 24.89 30.62 6.12
CA ALA A 316 23.92 31.61 6.58
C ALA A 316 24.52 32.60 7.59
N LYS A 317 25.53 32.20 8.36
CA LYS A 317 26.32 33.12 9.22
C LYS A 317 27.12 34.14 8.41
N ARG A 318 27.57 33.77 7.20
CA ARG A 318 28.37 34.64 6.33
C ARG A 318 27.50 35.55 5.46
N ASP A 319 26.38 35.04 4.95
CA ASP A 319 25.45 35.77 4.07
C ASP A 319 23.99 35.40 4.38
N PRO A 320 23.38 36.01 5.41
CA PRO A 320 22.00 35.72 5.82
C PRO A 320 20.96 36.03 4.75
N ALA A 321 21.14 37.12 4.00
CA ALA A 321 20.18 37.56 2.98
C ALA A 321 20.09 36.55 1.82
N ARG A 322 21.22 35.98 1.41
CA ARG A 322 21.23 34.93 0.39
C ARG A 322 20.60 33.62 0.87
N ASP A 323 20.81 33.23 2.13
CA ASP A 323 20.10 32.09 2.71
C ASP A 323 18.59 32.34 2.76
N GLN A 324 18.18 33.55 3.12
CA GLN A 324 16.76 33.93 3.19
C GLN A 324 16.10 33.87 1.81
N ALA A 325 16.75 34.37 0.75
CA ALA A 325 16.22 34.29 -0.61
C ALA A 325 15.99 32.83 -1.03
N ARG A 326 16.97 31.95 -0.79
CA ARG A 326 16.88 30.50 -1.08
C ARG A 326 15.82 29.78 -0.24
N MET A 327 15.67 30.15 1.02
CA MET A 327 14.62 29.63 1.89
C MET A 327 13.23 30.02 1.36
N LEU A 328 13.06 31.27 0.92
CA LEU A 328 11.79 31.75 0.35
C LEU A 328 11.43 31.04 -0.96
N GLU A 329 12.41 30.63 -1.76
CA GLU A 329 12.19 29.78 -2.95
C GLU A 329 11.59 28.40 -2.59
N LEU A 330 11.92 27.87 -1.41
CA LEU A 330 11.46 26.56 -0.93
C LEU A 330 10.09 26.63 -0.21
N LYS A 331 9.72 27.79 0.31
CA LYS A 331 8.53 28.01 1.15
C LYS A 331 7.24 27.43 0.56
N PRO A 332 6.93 27.56 -0.76
CA PRO A 332 5.70 26.98 -1.31
C PRO A 332 5.61 25.46 -1.18
N PHE A 333 6.75 24.76 -1.19
CA PHE A 333 6.80 23.30 -1.06
C PHE A 333 6.69 22.86 0.40
N VAL A 334 7.32 23.61 1.30
CA VAL A 334 7.21 23.42 2.75
C VAL A 334 5.74 23.56 3.17
N ASP A 335 5.08 24.64 2.73
CA ASP A 335 3.67 24.92 3.04
C ASP A 335 2.75 23.83 2.50
N ALA A 336 3.01 23.31 1.31
CA ALA A 336 2.22 22.21 0.74
C ALA A 336 2.31 20.94 1.59
N VAL A 337 3.50 20.59 2.10
CA VAL A 337 3.70 19.42 2.96
C VAL A 337 3.02 19.62 4.32
N GLU A 338 3.10 20.81 4.89
CA GLU A 338 2.44 21.14 6.16
C GLU A 338 0.91 21.12 6.06
N GLU A 339 0.36 21.71 5.00
CA GLU A 339 -1.08 21.68 4.71
C GLU A 339 -1.59 20.24 4.54
N ALA A 340 -0.82 19.39 3.86
CA ALA A 340 -1.17 17.97 3.72
C ALA A 340 -1.17 17.25 5.06
N ALA A 341 -0.20 17.53 5.93
CA ALA A 341 -0.15 16.98 7.28
C ALA A 341 -1.35 17.45 8.13
N ALA A 342 -1.72 18.73 8.05
CA ALA A 342 -2.89 19.28 8.73
C ALA A 342 -4.22 18.63 8.27
N ARG A 343 -4.25 18.11 7.03
CA ARG A 343 -5.40 17.38 6.46
C ARG A 343 -5.34 15.86 6.68
N GLY A 344 -4.32 15.34 7.37
CA GLY A 344 -4.16 13.89 7.58
C GLY A 344 -3.70 13.12 6.34
N LEU A 345 -3.14 13.81 5.33
CA LEU A 345 -2.71 13.23 4.05
C LEU A 345 -1.23 12.83 4.04
N GLN A 346 -0.47 13.14 5.10
CA GLN A 346 0.98 12.96 5.15
C GLN A 346 1.42 11.50 4.98
N ASN A 347 0.58 10.52 5.30
CA ASN A 347 0.93 9.11 5.18
C ASN A 347 0.62 8.52 3.81
N ARG A 348 0.02 9.29 2.90
CA ARG A 348 -0.18 8.84 1.51
C ARG A 348 1.16 8.81 0.77
N GLU A 349 1.35 7.81 -0.08
CA GLU A 349 2.60 7.54 -0.77
C GLU A 349 3.10 8.75 -1.56
N GLU A 350 2.20 9.45 -2.24
CA GLU A 350 2.56 10.57 -3.11
C GLU A 350 3.00 11.81 -2.30
N TRP A 351 2.42 12.01 -1.12
CA TRP A 351 2.81 13.08 -0.19
C TRP A 351 4.13 12.75 0.52
N GLN A 352 4.37 11.48 0.85
CA GLN A 352 5.68 11.02 1.33
C GLN A 352 6.76 11.21 0.26
N ALA A 353 6.47 10.89 -0.99
CA ALA A 353 7.41 11.13 -2.10
C ALA A 353 7.75 12.62 -2.25
N LEU A 354 6.77 13.53 -2.15
CA LEU A 354 7.03 14.97 -2.14
C LEU A 354 7.89 15.41 -0.94
N ARG A 355 7.58 14.90 0.25
CA ARG A 355 8.31 15.19 1.50
C ARG A 355 9.79 14.86 1.38
N TRP A 356 10.15 13.73 0.77
CA TRP A 356 11.55 13.33 0.59
C TRP A 356 12.24 14.08 -0.55
N ASP A 357 11.55 14.35 -1.64
CA ASP A 357 12.09 15.19 -2.72
C ASP A 357 12.36 16.64 -2.24
N LEU A 358 11.62 17.13 -1.25
CA LEU A 358 11.91 18.42 -0.60
C LEU A 358 13.27 18.42 0.13
N GLU A 359 13.65 17.33 0.80
CA GLU A 359 14.99 17.24 1.43
C GLU A 359 16.10 17.19 0.38
N GLU A 360 15.88 16.48 -0.72
CA GLU A 360 16.82 16.47 -1.84
C GLU A 360 16.97 17.87 -2.47
N LEU A 361 15.87 18.62 -2.60
CA LEU A 361 15.93 20.00 -3.07
C LEU A 361 16.70 20.89 -2.08
N ARG A 362 16.52 20.70 -0.77
CA ARG A 362 17.29 21.42 0.26
C ARG A 362 18.80 21.13 0.13
N VAL A 363 19.21 19.89 -0.10
CA VAL A 363 20.62 19.56 -0.39
C VAL A 363 21.09 20.28 -1.65
N SER A 364 20.32 20.25 -2.73
CA SER A 364 20.66 20.90 -4.01
C SER A 364 20.76 22.42 -3.90
N VAL A 365 19.99 23.06 -3.01
CA VAL A 365 20.00 24.52 -2.85
C VAL A 365 21.10 24.99 -1.90
N PHE A 366 21.32 24.25 -0.80
CA PHE A 366 22.18 24.71 0.29
C PHE A 366 23.55 24.02 0.37
N ALA A 367 23.71 22.84 -0.23
CA ALA A 367 24.91 22.01 -0.10
C ALA A 367 25.16 21.14 -1.36
N GLN A 368 25.26 21.77 -2.53
CA GLN A 368 25.44 21.09 -3.83
C GLN A 368 26.60 20.11 -3.86
N GLU A 369 27.67 20.42 -3.12
CA GLU A 369 28.86 19.56 -3.02
C GLU A 369 28.58 18.18 -2.41
N LEU A 370 27.47 17.98 -1.70
CA LEU A 370 27.11 16.71 -1.08
C LEU A 370 26.40 15.75 -2.03
N GLY A 371 26.07 16.18 -3.25
CA GLY A 371 25.33 15.40 -4.23
C GLY A 371 23.85 15.23 -3.85
N ALA A 372 22.96 15.93 -4.54
CA ALA A 372 21.53 15.68 -4.46
C ALA A 372 21.12 14.57 -5.44
N LYS A 373 20.01 13.87 -5.15
CA LYS A 373 19.44 12.89 -6.06
C LYS A 373 19.15 13.52 -7.43
N SER A 374 19.66 12.88 -8.49
CA SER A 374 19.47 13.34 -9.87
C SER A 374 17.99 13.51 -10.20
N GLY A 375 17.65 14.63 -10.83
CA GLY A 375 16.31 14.88 -11.31
C GLY A 375 15.34 15.45 -10.28
N VAL A 376 15.79 15.94 -9.13
CA VAL A 376 15.00 16.78 -8.23
C VAL A 376 15.28 18.26 -8.54
N SER A 377 14.24 19.08 -8.71
CA SER A 377 14.35 20.53 -8.93
C SER A 377 13.09 21.26 -8.51
N ALA A 378 13.19 22.56 -8.21
CA ALA A 378 12.03 23.38 -7.84
C ALA A 378 10.89 23.28 -8.87
N LYS A 379 11.22 23.32 -10.17
CA LYS A 379 10.24 23.16 -11.26
C LYS A 379 9.47 21.84 -11.17
N LYS A 380 10.15 20.73 -10.87
CA LYS A 380 9.52 19.41 -10.76
C LYS A 380 8.66 19.30 -9.50
N LEU A 381 9.12 19.84 -8.37
CA LEU A 381 8.30 19.89 -7.16
C LEU A 381 7.04 20.72 -7.39
N SER A 382 7.11 21.87 -8.06
CA SER A 382 5.93 22.67 -8.41
C SER A 382 4.89 21.88 -9.21
N GLN A 383 5.33 21.11 -10.21
CA GLN A 383 4.45 20.24 -11.00
C GLN A 383 3.79 19.16 -10.13
N ARG A 384 4.56 18.56 -9.22
CA ARG A 384 4.03 17.53 -8.31
C ARG A 384 3.03 18.10 -7.30
N VAL A 385 3.32 19.26 -6.70
CA VAL A 385 2.39 19.94 -5.79
C VAL A 385 1.07 20.29 -6.50
N ALA A 386 1.13 20.76 -7.75
CA ALA A 386 -0.07 21.04 -8.54
C ALA A 386 -0.91 19.78 -8.76
N ALA A 387 -0.28 18.65 -9.12
CA ALA A 387 -0.97 17.37 -9.32
C ALA A 387 -1.56 16.76 -8.03
N LEU A 388 -0.97 17.05 -6.87
CA LEU A 388 -1.49 16.58 -5.57
C LEU A 388 -2.66 17.40 -5.03
N ARG A 389 -2.85 18.61 -5.55
CA ARG A 389 -3.91 19.54 -5.15
C ARG A 389 -5.14 19.50 -6.08
N SER A 390 -5.00 18.95 -7.29
CA SER A 390 -6.11 18.60 -8.18
C SER A 390 -6.79 17.33 -7.72
#